data_AF-A0A6M4PK38-F1
#
_entry.id   AF-A0A6M4PK38-F1
#
_cell.length_a   1.000
_cell.length_b   1.000
_cell.length_c   1.000
_cell.angle_alpha   90.00
_cell.angle_beta   90.00
_cell.angle_gamma   90.00
#
_symmetry.space_group_name_H-M   'P 1'
#
loop_
_entity.id
_entity.type
_entity.pdbx_description
1 polymer ?
#
loop_
_entity_poly.entity_id
_entity_poly.type
_entity_poly.pdbx_seq_one_letter_code
_entity_poly.pdbx_strand_id
1 'polypeptide(L)'
;MPELSLRPDVVVLLTEWDTSRRDPDLLYRRDGSPFTPAEHDLIYTCTQAEIDAALAQKRLANDLVIEHRALQTALVNLCLKYVDPLPDGTMPSNVYALMTDEDYAECGRLVEALRARDPFRYRYLHEQD
;
A
#
# COMPACT_ATOMS: atom_id res chain seq x y z
N MET A 1 4.81 8.62 -34.29
CA MET A 1 3.91 8.87 -33.14
C MET A 1 4.59 9.97 -32.34
N PRO A 2 3.92 11.10 -32.02
CA PRO A 2 4.54 12.07 -31.14
C PRO A 2 4.71 11.41 -29.78
N GLU A 3 5.94 11.44 -29.27
CA GLU A 3 6.27 10.97 -27.93
C GLU A 3 5.47 11.84 -26.96
N LEU A 4 4.47 11.26 -26.29
CA LEU A 4 3.76 11.95 -25.22
C LEU A 4 4.77 12.12 -24.08
N SER A 5 5.40 13.29 -24.05
CA SER A 5 6.35 13.65 -23.00
C SER A 5 5.59 13.82 -21.69
N LEU A 6 5.53 12.73 -20.92
CA LEU A 6 4.99 12.73 -19.56
C LEU A 6 6.01 13.45 -18.66
N ARG A 7 5.59 14.51 -17.97
CA ARG A 7 6.41 15.14 -16.93
C ARG A 7 6.24 14.35 -15.63
N PRO A 8 7.28 13.64 -15.14
CA PRO A 8 7.14 12.79 -13.95
C PRO A 8 6.71 13.58 -12.71
N ASP A 9 7.22 14.80 -12.54
CA ASP A 9 6.89 15.67 -11.40
C ASP A 9 5.39 16.00 -11.34
N VAL A 10 4.76 16.25 -12.49
CA VAL A 10 3.31 16.50 -12.57
C VAL A 10 2.52 15.25 -12.19
N VAL A 11 2.94 14.08 -12.66
CA VAL A 11 2.32 12.80 -12.30
C VAL A 11 2.41 12.58 -10.78
N VAL A 12 3.57 12.83 -10.16
CA VAL A 12 3.74 12.73 -8.70
C VAL A 12 2.78 13.68 -7.97
N LEU A 13 2.74 14.96 -8.33
CA LEU A 13 1.82 15.92 -7.71
C LEU A 13 0.35 15.49 -7.83
N LEU A 14 -0.04 14.99 -9.01
CA LEU A 14 -1.38 14.45 -9.23
C LEU A 14 -1.66 13.20 -8.38
N THR A 15 -0.66 12.35 -8.11
CA THR A 15 -0.82 11.20 -7.20
C THR A 15 -1.05 11.60 -5.74
N GLU A 16 -0.43 12.71 -5.32
CA GLU A 16 -0.49 13.24 -3.96
C GLU A 16 -1.71 14.13 -3.71
N TRP A 17 -2.35 14.63 -4.77
CA TRP A 17 -3.53 15.46 -4.66
C TRP A 17 -4.71 14.72 -4.01
N ASP A 18 -5.20 15.30 -2.91
CA ASP A 18 -6.43 14.92 -2.22
C ASP A 18 -7.66 15.51 -2.90
N THR A 19 -8.31 14.68 -3.72
CA THR A 19 -9.55 15.02 -4.42
C THR A 19 -10.80 14.89 -3.55
N SER A 20 -10.68 14.44 -2.28
CA SER A 20 -11.82 14.30 -1.37
C SER A 20 -12.19 15.61 -0.69
N ARG A 21 -11.25 16.56 -0.61
CA ARG A 21 -11.48 17.91 -0.11
C ARG A 21 -12.26 18.72 -1.15
N ARG A 22 -13.36 19.33 -0.71
CA ARG A 22 -14.29 20.12 -1.54
C ARG A 22 -13.93 21.59 -1.66
N ASP A 23 -12.80 22.02 -1.10
CA ASP A 23 -12.35 23.40 -1.27
C ASP A 23 -11.81 23.56 -2.71
N PRO A 24 -12.54 24.24 -3.62
CA PRO A 24 -12.14 24.32 -5.02
C PRO A 24 -10.96 25.25 -5.24
N ASP A 25 -10.71 26.16 -4.28
CA ASP A 25 -9.70 27.21 -4.41
C ASP A 25 -8.34 26.79 -3.83
N LEU A 26 -8.29 25.67 -3.11
CA LEU A 26 -7.09 25.18 -2.43
C LEU A 26 -6.85 23.70 -2.72
N LEU A 27 -5.86 23.43 -3.55
CA LEU A 27 -5.33 22.07 -3.72
C LEU A 27 -4.49 21.68 -2.50
N TYR A 28 -4.81 20.52 -1.94
CA TYR A 28 -4.08 19.93 -0.81
C TYR A 28 -3.50 18.57 -1.18
N ARG A 29 -2.36 18.28 -0.56
CA ARG A 29 -1.77 16.95 -0.50
C ARG A 29 -2.58 16.05 0.44
N ARG A 30 -2.48 14.74 0.28
CA ARG A 30 -3.14 13.73 1.15
C ARG A 30 -2.73 13.79 2.62
N ASP A 31 -1.55 14.34 2.92
CA ASP A 31 -1.11 14.58 4.31
C ASP A 31 -1.74 15.85 4.92
N GLY A 32 -2.55 16.57 4.15
CA GLY A 32 -3.24 17.77 4.56
C GLY A 32 -2.47 19.06 4.34
N SER A 33 -1.21 19.00 3.88
CA SER A 33 -0.41 20.17 3.56
C SER A 33 -0.85 20.81 2.22
N PRO A 34 -0.80 22.14 2.09
CA PRO A 34 -1.17 22.81 0.85
C PRO A 34 -0.08 22.64 -0.21
N PHE A 35 -0.46 22.59 -1.48
CA PHE A 35 0.50 22.74 -2.57
C PHE A 35 1.02 24.18 -2.64
N THR A 36 2.28 24.33 -3.04
CA THR A 36 2.87 25.63 -3.33
C THR A 36 2.26 26.22 -4.62
N PRO A 37 2.37 27.55 -4.85
CA PRO A 37 1.90 28.17 -6.08
C PRO A 37 2.49 27.55 -7.36
N ALA A 38 3.79 27.21 -7.33
CA ALA A 38 4.45 26.58 -8.48
C ALA A 38 3.92 25.17 -8.76
N GLU A 39 3.60 24.40 -7.72
CA GLU A 39 2.99 23.07 -7.87
C GLU A 39 1.55 23.17 -8.39
N HIS A 40 0.81 24.20 -7.96
CA HIS A 40 -0.50 24.53 -8.51
C HIS A 40 -0.44 24.78 -10.01
N ASP A 41 0.50 25.61 -10.48
CA ASP A 41 0.67 25.90 -11.91
C ASP A 41 1.02 24.63 -12.71
N LEU A 42 1.83 23.75 -12.14
CA LEU A 42 2.17 22.46 -12.75
C LEU A 42 0.95 21.54 -12.86
N ILE A 43 0.12 21.44 -11.81
CA ILE A 43 -1.12 20.67 -11.83
C ILE A 43 -2.11 21.28 -12.83
N TYR A 44 -2.24 22.60 -12.90
CA TYR A 44 -3.17 23.27 -13.80
C TYR A 44 -2.80 23.09 -15.29
N THR A 45 -1.51 22.95 -15.58
CA THR A 45 -1.01 22.69 -16.93
C THR A 45 -0.89 21.21 -17.27
N CYS A 46 -1.43 20.30 -16.44
CA CYS A 46 -1.33 18.87 -16.70
C CYS A 46 -2.07 18.45 -17.97
N THR A 47 -1.53 17.44 -18.64
CA THR A 47 -2.15 16.82 -19.81
C THR A 47 -3.02 15.64 -19.40
N GLN A 48 -3.96 15.25 -20.27
CA GLN A 48 -4.78 14.06 -20.02
C GLN A 48 -3.93 12.78 -19.85
N ALA A 49 -2.82 12.67 -20.60
CA ALA A 49 -1.90 11.54 -20.47
C ALA A 49 -1.26 11.48 -19.08
N GLU A 50 -0.91 12.63 -18.49
CA GLU A 50 -0.37 12.72 -17.12
C GLU A 50 -1.43 12.38 -16.06
N ILE A 51 -2.67 12.81 -16.28
CA ILE A 51 -3.82 12.43 -15.44
C ILE A 51 -4.03 10.91 -15.47
N ASP A 52 -4.06 10.31 -16.66
CA ASP A 52 -4.27 8.88 -16.83
C ASP A 52 -3.13 8.06 -16.19
N ALA A 53 -1.88 8.52 -16.33
CA ALA A 53 -0.72 7.92 -15.67
C ALA A 53 -0.84 7.99 -14.14
N ALA A 54 -1.21 9.16 -13.59
CA ALA A 54 -1.40 9.33 -12.15
C ALA A 54 -2.55 8.46 -11.62
N LEU A 55 -3.65 8.33 -12.37
CA LEU A 55 -4.77 7.45 -12.02
C LEU A 55 -4.35 5.98 -12.03
N ALA A 56 -3.58 5.54 -13.03
CA ALA A 56 -3.05 4.18 -13.08
C ALA A 56 -2.14 3.90 -11.87
N GLN A 57 -1.27 4.84 -11.50
CA GLN A 57 -0.40 4.70 -10.33
C GLN A 57 -1.20 4.67 -9.01
N LYS A 58 -2.24 5.52 -8.86
CA LYS A 58 -3.15 5.48 -7.70
C LYS A 58 -3.87 4.14 -7.60
N ARG A 59 -4.33 3.57 -8.71
CA ARG A 59 -4.98 2.24 -8.74
C ARG A 59 -4.03 1.15 -8.30
N LEU A 60 -2.83 1.09 -8.88
CA LEU A 60 -1.82 0.12 -8.51
C LEU A 60 -1.48 0.19 -7.00
N ALA A 61 -1.31 1.39 -6.45
CA ALA A 61 -1.05 1.55 -5.02
C ALA A 61 -2.22 1.04 -4.16
N ASN A 62 -3.47 1.31 -4.57
CA ASN A 62 -4.65 0.80 -3.86
C ASN A 62 -4.75 -0.73 -3.95
N ASP A 63 -4.51 -1.31 -5.12
CA ASP A 63 -4.52 -2.76 -5.33
C ASP A 63 -3.49 -3.44 -4.44
N LEU A 64 -2.27 -2.88 -4.33
CA LEU A 64 -1.24 -3.36 -3.43
C LEU A 64 -1.67 -3.31 -1.96
N VAL A 65 -2.35 -2.24 -1.53
CA VAL A 65 -2.90 -2.13 -0.16
C VAL A 65 -3.99 -3.18 0.09
N ILE A 66 -4.88 -3.40 -0.88
CA ILE A 66 -5.92 -4.42 -0.80
C ILE A 66 -5.30 -5.82 -0.70
N GLU A 67 -4.35 -6.14 -1.56
CA GLU A 67 -3.62 -7.41 -1.53
C GLU A 67 -2.89 -7.61 -0.19
N HIS A 68 -2.19 -6.59 0.31
CA HIS A 68 -1.51 -6.68 1.60
C HIS A 68 -2.49 -6.96 2.74
N ARG A 69 -3.65 -6.27 2.77
CA ARG A 69 -4.71 -6.55 3.76
C ARG A 69 -5.30 -7.95 3.60
N ALA A 70 -5.43 -8.46 2.38
CA ALA A 70 -5.91 -9.81 2.12
C ALA A 70 -4.92 -10.86 2.67
N LEU A 71 -3.61 -10.66 2.47
CA LEU A 71 -2.56 -11.51 3.03
C LEU A 71 -2.57 -11.49 4.57
N GLN A 72 -2.71 -10.32 5.18
CA GLN A 72 -2.84 -10.19 6.65
C GLN A 72 -4.08 -10.92 7.16
N THR A 73 -5.22 -10.74 6.50
CA THR A 73 -6.47 -11.41 6.85
C THR A 73 -6.34 -12.93 6.74
N ALA A 74 -5.70 -13.43 5.67
CA ALA A 74 -5.46 -14.86 5.50
C ALA A 74 -4.59 -15.44 6.63
N LEU A 75 -3.52 -14.73 7.01
CA LEU A 75 -2.64 -15.13 8.11
C LEU A 75 -3.38 -15.16 9.45
N VAL A 76 -4.18 -14.13 9.75
CA VAL A 76 -4.99 -14.08 10.96
C VAL A 76 -5.99 -15.23 11.00
N ASN A 77 -6.73 -15.46 9.91
CA ASN A 77 -7.70 -16.55 9.84
C ASN A 77 -7.06 -17.93 10.01
N LEU A 78 -5.86 -18.13 9.44
CA LEU A 78 -5.10 -19.36 9.62
C LEU A 78 -4.72 -19.58 11.09
N CYS A 79 -4.30 -18.53 11.80
CA CYS A 79 -4.03 -18.62 13.24
C CYS A 79 -5.31 -18.87 14.05
N LEU A 80 -6.41 -18.19 13.73
CA LEU A 80 -7.68 -18.32 14.44
C LEU A 80 -8.25 -19.75 14.40
N LYS A 81 -8.01 -20.50 13.31
CA LYS A 81 -8.35 -21.94 13.21
C LYS A 81 -7.88 -22.76 14.41
N TYR A 82 -6.76 -22.39 15.02
CA TYR A 82 -6.12 -23.10 16.12
C TYR A 82 -6.35 -22.44 17.49
N VAL A 83 -6.85 -21.21 17.50
CA VAL A 83 -7.12 -20.43 18.73
C VAL A 83 -8.58 -20.53 19.14
N ASP A 84 -9.52 -20.39 18.19
CA ASP A 84 -10.97 -20.41 18.45
C ASP A 84 -11.48 -21.69 19.12
N PRO A 85 -10.94 -22.89 18.86
CA PRO A 85 -11.43 -24.12 19.50
C PRO A 85 -11.04 -24.30 20.97
N LEU A 86 -10.21 -23.42 21.53
CA LEU A 86 -9.68 -23.60 22.89
C LEU A 86 -10.69 -23.11 23.94
N PRO A 87 -11.05 -23.94 24.94
CA PRO A 87 -11.94 -23.50 26.02
C PRO A 87 -11.32 -22.33 26.81
N ASP A 88 -12.19 -21.43 27.23
CA ASP A 88 -11.91 -20.26 28.09
C ASP A 88 -11.03 -19.14 27.49
N GLY A 89 -10.86 -19.09 26.17
CA GLY A 89 -10.08 -18.03 25.52
C GLY A 89 -8.57 -18.13 25.84
N THR A 90 -8.13 -19.31 26.28
CA THR A 90 -6.73 -19.61 26.54
C THR A 90 -5.95 -19.51 25.23
N MET A 91 -5.10 -18.50 25.10
CA MET A 91 -4.20 -18.38 23.95
C MET A 91 -3.13 -19.48 24.05
N PRO A 92 -2.90 -20.26 22.98
CA PRO A 92 -1.85 -21.27 23.00
C PRO A 92 -0.49 -20.57 23.11
N SER A 93 0.40 -21.11 23.95
CA SER A 93 1.74 -20.57 24.15
C SER A 93 2.57 -20.53 22.86
N ASN A 94 2.25 -21.41 21.92
CA ASN A 94 2.81 -21.42 20.57
C ASN A 94 1.78 -21.98 19.58
N VAL A 95 1.10 -21.11 18.82
CA VAL A 95 0.11 -21.53 17.81
C VAL A 95 0.73 -22.37 16.69
N TYR A 96 2.02 -22.15 16.37
CA TYR A 96 2.74 -22.89 15.33
C TYR A 96 2.91 -24.37 15.67
N ALA A 97 3.00 -24.71 16.96
CA ALA A 97 3.14 -26.10 17.41
C ALA A 97 1.84 -26.91 17.25
N LEU A 98 0.71 -26.23 17.04
CA LEU A 98 -0.60 -26.85 16.83
C LEU A 98 -0.96 -27.01 15.36
N MET A 99 -0.22 -26.34 14.46
CA MET A 99 -0.49 -26.36 13.03
C MET A 99 -0.16 -27.73 12.42
N THR A 100 -0.94 -28.13 11.42
CA THR A 100 -0.54 -29.20 10.51
C THR A 100 0.69 -28.77 9.71
N ASP A 101 1.44 -29.73 9.14
CA ASP A 101 2.57 -29.43 8.27
C ASP A 101 2.18 -28.54 7.07
N GLU A 102 0.98 -28.75 6.53
CA GLU A 102 0.41 -27.95 5.44
C GLU A 102 0.14 -26.51 5.88
N ASP A 103 -0.53 -26.32 7.02
CA ASP A 103 -0.86 -25.00 7.55
C ASP A 103 0.39 -24.26 8.02
N TYR A 104 1.39 -24.98 8.55
CA TYR A 104 2.68 -24.41 8.91
C TYR A 104 3.43 -23.90 7.67
N ALA A 105 3.44 -24.69 6.59
CA ALA A 105 4.03 -24.27 5.32
C ALA A 105 3.29 -23.06 4.73
N GLU A 106 1.96 -23.04 4.80
CA GLU A 106 1.15 -21.90 4.35
C GLU A 106 1.41 -20.64 5.17
N CYS A 107 1.51 -20.78 6.49
CA CYS A 107 1.87 -19.69 7.39
C CYS A 107 3.22 -19.08 7.00
N GLY A 108 4.22 -19.92 6.71
CA GLY A 108 5.52 -19.50 6.20
C GLY A 108 5.42 -18.71 4.89
N ARG A 109 4.63 -19.20 3.91
CA ARG A 109 4.41 -18.49 2.64
C ARG A 109 3.76 -17.11 2.84
N LEU A 110 2.75 -17.02 3.68
CA LEU A 110 2.04 -15.77 3.97
C LEU A 110 2.96 -14.76 4.67
N VAL A 111 3.76 -15.20 5.64
CA VAL A 111 4.75 -14.35 6.33
C VAL A 111 5.80 -13.83 5.36
N GLU A 112 6.33 -14.68 4.47
CA GLU A 112 7.30 -14.24 3.47
C GLU A 112 6.68 -13.30 2.43
N ALA A 113 5.44 -13.55 1.99
CA ALA A 113 4.71 -12.65 1.09
C ALA A 113 4.48 -11.27 1.73
N LEU A 114 4.15 -11.22 3.02
CA LEU A 114 4.02 -9.97 3.77
C LEU A 114 5.36 -9.26 3.94
N ARG A 115 6.43 -9.99 4.24
CA ARG A 115 7.80 -9.44 4.37
C ARG A 115 8.33 -8.86 3.06
N ALA A 116 8.12 -9.54 1.94
CA ALA A 116 8.54 -9.08 0.62
C ALA A 116 7.82 -7.79 0.20
N ARG A 117 6.68 -7.48 0.82
CA ARG A 117 5.82 -6.33 0.52
C ARG A 117 5.91 -5.23 1.57
N ASP A 118 6.78 -5.36 2.57
CA ASP A 118 7.04 -4.32 3.56
C ASP A 118 8.03 -3.27 2.99
N PRO A 119 7.59 -2.01 2.75
CA PRO A 119 8.47 -0.96 2.25
C PRO A 119 9.64 -0.63 3.19
N PHE A 120 9.54 -0.97 4.48
CA PHE A 120 10.56 -0.65 5.48
C PHE A 120 11.79 -1.56 5.43
N ARG A 121 11.71 -2.74 4.79
CA ARG A 121 12.86 -3.65 4.69
C ARG A 121 13.86 -3.24 3.60
N TYR A 122 13.46 -2.43 2.62
CA TYR A 122 14.36 -1.93 1.58
C TYR A 122 15.38 -0.91 2.13
N ARG A 123 15.01 -0.09 3.13
CA ARG A 123 15.97 0.79 3.83
C ARG A 123 16.96 0.02 4.70
N TYR A 124 16.48 -0.97 5.46
CA TYR A 124 17.32 -1.68 6.43
C TYR A 124 18.42 -2.54 5.79
N LEU A 125 18.23 -2.98 4.53
CA LEU A 125 19.20 -3.78 3.78
C LEU A 125 20.15 -2.94 2.89
N HIS A 126 19.90 -1.64 2.71
CA HIS A 126 20.70 -0.76 1.85
C HIS A 126 21.28 0.47 2.57
N GLU A 127 20.97 0.68 3.86
CA GLU A 127 21.61 1.70 4.71
C GLU A 127 22.74 1.11 5.59
N GLN A 128 23.18 -0.13 5.32
CA GLN A 128 24.32 -0.76 6.00
C GLN A 128 25.58 -0.92 5.11
N ASP A 129 25.61 -0.30 3.93
CA ASP A 129 26.83 -0.19 3.10
C ASP A 129 27.39 1.24 3.09
#